data_AF-A0A850NEI4-F1
#
_entry.id   AF-A0A850NEI4-F1
#
_cell.length_a   1.000
_cell.length_b   1.000
_cell.length_c   1.000
_cell.angle_alpha   90.00
_cell.angle_beta   90.00
_cell.angle_gamma   90.00
#
_symmetry.space_group_name_H-M   'P 1'
#
loop_
_entity.id
_entity.type
_entity.pdbx_description
1 polymer ?
#
loop_
_entity_poly.entity_id
_entity_poly.type
_entity_poly.pdbx_seq_one_letter_code
_entity_poly.pdbx_strand_id
1 'polypeptide(L)'
;MQHISPNTIEHKQELLVRVERNERMVQRLSEKLNSYTFEPKCPQRFEKFYELNRHIQEFRKHQNRLLSKIRNQKVDLPETHTHEIESHLDRFKVLESEFAAYLFDLKKPL
;
A
#
# COMPACT_ATOMS: atom_id res chain seq x y z
N MET A 1 -14.38 -33.03 8.73
CA MET A 1 -13.33 -32.14 9.26
C MET A 1 -12.56 -31.61 8.07
N GLN A 2 -12.52 -30.30 7.84
CA GLN A 2 -11.78 -29.71 6.73
C GLN A 2 -10.29 -29.82 7.03
N HIS A 3 -9.54 -30.57 6.22
CA HIS A 3 -8.08 -30.63 6.31
C HIS A 3 -7.49 -29.30 5.86
N ILE A 4 -7.20 -28.41 6.82
CA ILE A 4 -6.41 -27.21 6.55
C ILE A 4 -4.97 -27.69 6.32
N SER A 5 -4.50 -27.61 5.08
CA SER A 5 -3.11 -27.91 4.74
C SER A 5 -2.18 -26.92 5.45
N PRO A 6 -1.04 -27.37 6.03
CA PRO A 6 -0.03 -26.49 6.63
C PRO A 6 0.40 -25.36 5.68
N ASN A 7 0.45 -25.67 4.38
CA ASN A 7 0.83 -24.74 3.32
C ASN A 7 -0.11 -23.52 3.22
N THR A 8 -1.40 -23.71 3.54
CA THR A 8 -2.41 -22.64 3.50
C THR A 8 -2.25 -21.66 4.67
N ILE A 9 -1.82 -22.14 5.84
CA ILE A 9 -1.62 -21.31 7.03
C ILE A 9 -0.35 -20.46 6.85
N GLU A 10 0.74 -21.09 6.40
CA GLU A 10 2.01 -20.39 6.12
C GLU A 10 1.83 -19.29 5.09
N HIS A 11 1.10 -19.57 4.00
CA HIS A 11 0.82 -18.57 2.97
C HIS A 11 0.00 -17.38 3.50
N LYS A 12 -1.03 -17.63 4.31
CA LYS A 12 -1.83 -16.55 4.93
C LYS A 12 -0.96 -15.67 5.85
N GLN A 13 -0.06 -16.28 6.63
CA GLN A 13 0.87 -15.54 7.50
C GLN A 13 1.86 -14.71 6.68
N GLU A 14 2.40 -15.26 5.60
CA GLU A 14 3.29 -14.53 4.67
C GLU A 14 2.60 -13.28 4.11
N LEU A 15 1.35 -13.42 3.65
CA LEU A 15 0.56 -12.30 3.13
C LEU A 15 0.38 -11.19 4.17
N LEU A 16 0.10 -11.54 5.43
CA LEU A 16 -0.04 -10.55 6.52
C LEU A 16 1.28 -9.83 6.80
N VAL A 17 2.40 -10.55 6.85
CA VAL A 17 3.74 -9.96 7.03
C VAL A 17 4.06 -8.96 5.91
N ARG A 18 3.67 -9.28 4.66
CA ARG A 18 3.84 -8.38 3.52
C ARG A 18 2.98 -7.12 3.65
N VAL A 19 1.75 -7.22 4.15
CA VAL A 19 0.89 -6.05 4.43
C VAL A 19 1.55 -5.14 5.49
N GLU A 20 2.01 -5.70 6.61
CA GLU A 20 2.70 -4.93 7.66
C GLU A 20 3.98 -4.25 7.16
N ARG A 21 4.75 -4.93 6.30
CA ARG A 21 5.93 -4.34 5.66
C ARG A 21 5.54 -3.17 4.77
N ASN A 22 4.51 -3.34 3.93
CA ASN A 22 4.04 -2.31 3.01
C ASN A 22 3.49 -1.09 3.77
N GLU A 23 2.82 -1.27 4.90
CA GLU A 23 2.39 -0.18 5.78
C GLU A 23 3.55 0.75 6.15
N ARG A 24 4.66 0.17 6.64
CA ARG A 24 5.85 0.94 7.01
C ARG A 24 6.47 1.64 5.81
N MET A 25 6.43 1.01 4.63
CA MET A 25 6.93 1.63 3.40
C MET A 25 6.06 2.82 2.99
N VAL A 26 4.73 2.68 2.98
CA VAL A 26 3.80 3.77 2.66
C VAL A 26 3.91 4.93 3.66
N GLN A 27 4.13 4.63 4.94
CA GLN A 27 4.44 5.66 5.94
C GLN A 27 5.66 6.49 5.54
N ARG A 28 6.77 5.83 5.18
CA ARG A 28 8.00 6.51 4.72
C ARG A 28 7.79 7.27 3.41
N LEU A 29 6.98 6.75 2.48
CA LEU A 29 6.66 7.46 1.24
C LEU A 29 5.89 8.74 1.52
N SER A 30 4.93 8.70 2.44
CA SER A 30 4.17 9.87 2.88
C SER A 30 5.07 10.92 3.54
N GLU A 31 6.00 10.50 4.42
CA GLU A 31 6.97 11.39 5.05
C GLU A 31 7.89 12.06 4.01
N LYS A 32 8.40 11.28 3.06
CA LYS A 32 9.22 11.80 1.95
C LYS A 32 8.44 12.83 1.14
N LEU A 33 7.23 12.49 0.70
CA LEU A 33 6.41 13.37 -0.12
C LEU A 33 6.20 14.72 0.56
N ASN A 34 5.95 14.73 1.87
CA ASN A 34 5.70 15.94 2.64
C ASN A 34 6.97 16.69 3.09
N SER A 35 8.17 16.23 2.70
CA SER A 35 9.41 16.93 3.00
C SER A 35 9.79 17.90 1.89
N TYR A 36 10.43 19.01 2.25
CA TYR A 36 10.84 20.09 1.33
C TYR A 36 11.72 19.60 0.16
N THR A 37 12.47 18.50 0.35
CA THR A 37 13.33 17.92 -0.71
C THR A 37 12.53 17.39 -1.90
N PHE A 38 11.27 17.02 -1.69
CA PHE A 38 10.39 16.47 -2.73
C PHE A 38 9.23 17.41 -3.08
N GLU A 39 9.34 18.69 -2.72
CA GLU A 39 8.35 19.69 -3.07
C GLU A 39 8.41 20.01 -4.58
N PRO A 40 7.26 20.03 -5.27
CA PRO A 40 7.21 20.35 -6.69
C PRO A 40 7.55 21.83 -6.94
N LYS A 41 8.26 22.10 -8.04
CA LYS A 41 8.74 23.46 -8.39
C LYS A 41 7.94 24.12 -9.52
N CYS A 42 6.98 23.43 -10.12
CA CYS A 42 6.15 23.99 -11.17
C CYS A 42 4.72 23.43 -11.10
N PRO A 43 3.72 24.15 -11.64
CA PRO A 43 2.29 23.81 -11.48
C PRO A 43 1.94 22.37 -11.87
N GLN A 44 2.47 21.86 -12.99
CA GLN A 44 2.21 20.49 -13.46
C GLN A 44 2.69 19.42 -12.46
N ARG A 45 3.76 19.70 -11.71
CA ARG A 45 4.28 18.78 -10.69
C ARG A 45 3.47 18.86 -9.39
N PHE A 46 2.77 19.97 -9.12
CA PHE A 46 1.82 20.06 -8.01
C PHE A 46 0.62 19.15 -8.22
N GLU A 47 0.10 19.03 -9.45
CA GLU A 47 -0.99 18.10 -9.75
C GLU A 47 -0.61 16.66 -9.38
N LYS A 48 0.54 16.19 -9.87
CA LYS A 48 1.06 14.85 -9.53
C LYS A 48 1.31 14.66 -8.03
N PHE A 49 1.79 15.70 -7.35
CA PHE A 49 1.97 15.69 -5.90
C PHE A 49 0.64 15.50 -5.17
N TYR A 50 -0.42 16.21 -5.58
CA TYR A 50 -1.74 16.08 -4.97
C TYR A 50 -2.39 14.73 -5.26
N GLU A 51 -2.26 14.22 -6.48
CA GLU A 51 -2.73 12.88 -6.85
C GLU A 51 -2.05 11.79 -6.00
N LEU A 52 -0.73 11.86 -5.87
CA LEU A 52 0.04 10.90 -5.08
C LEU A 52 -0.33 10.95 -3.59
N ASN A 53 -0.53 12.16 -3.04
CA ASN A 53 -1.05 12.32 -1.68
C ASN A 53 -2.43 11.67 -1.53
N ARG A 54 -3.34 11.88 -2.48
CA ARG A 54 -4.68 11.25 -2.48
C ARG A 54 -4.55 9.72 -2.50
N HIS A 55 -3.72 9.17 -3.37
CA HIS A 55 -3.54 7.72 -3.49
C HIS A 55 -2.94 7.10 -2.21
N ILE A 56 -2.00 7.78 -1.54
CA ILE A 56 -1.50 7.36 -0.23
C ILE A 56 -2.63 7.30 0.80
N GLN A 57 -3.51 8.31 0.84
CA GLN A 57 -4.64 8.32 1.79
C GLN A 57 -5.66 7.23 1.48
N GLU A 58 -5.98 7.00 0.20
CA GLU A 58 -6.87 5.93 -0.24
C GLU A 58 -6.30 4.55 0.10
N PHE A 59 -5.00 4.34 -0.12
CA PHE A 59 -4.30 3.12 0.25
C PHE A 59 -4.42 2.84 1.75
N ARG A 60 -4.16 3.85 2.61
CA ARG A 60 -4.29 3.73 4.07
C ARG A 60 -5.72 3.43 4.50
N LYS A 61 -6.71 4.11 3.91
CA LYS A 61 -8.14 3.84 4.17
C LYS A 61 -8.49 2.40 3.83
N HIS A 62 -8.03 1.92 2.67
CA HIS A 62 -8.24 0.53 2.25
C HIS A 62 -7.58 -0.46 3.22
N GLN A 63 -6.32 -0.22 3.60
CA GLN A 63 -5.59 -1.06 4.54
C GLN A 63 -6.29 -1.14 5.91
N ASN A 64 -6.72 0.01 6.46
CA ASN A 64 -7.45 0.05 7.73
C ASN A 64 -8.76 -0.74 7.66
N ARG A 65 -9.48 -0.65 6.55
CA ARG A 65 -10.70 -1.44 6.32
C ARG A 65 -10.40 -2.93 6.20
N LEU A 66 -9.31 -3.29 5.51
CA LEU A 66 -8.89 -4.69 5.37
C LEU A 66 -8.49 -5.28 6.72
N LEU A 67 -7.63 -4.61 7.47
CA LEU A 67 -7.18 -5.06 8.79
C LEU A 67 -8.32 -5.12 9.81
N SER A 68 -9.32 -4.22 9.75
CA SER A 68 -10.48 -4.30 10.64
C SER A 68 -11.35 -5.52 10.34
N LYS A 69 -11.57 -5.86 9.06
CA LYS A 69 -12.26 -7.11 8.68
C LYS A 69 -11.52 -8.34 9.21
N ILE A 70 -10.19 -8.37 9.03
CA ILE A 70 -9.33 -9.48 9.47
C ILE A 70 -9.38 -9.64 11.00
N ARG A 71 -9.23 -8.55 11.75
CA ARG A 71 -9.25 -8.57 13.23
C ARG A 71 -10.61 -9.00 13.80
N ASN A 72 -11.70 -8.69 13.11
CA ASN A 72 -13.05 -9.02 13.56
C ASN A 72 -13.43 -10.50 13.33
N GLN A 73 -12.62 -11.27 12.60
CA GLN A 73 -12.83 -12.71 12.39
C GLN A 73 -11.84 -13.52 13.24
N LYS A 74 -12.38 -14.24 14.24
CA LYS A 74 -11.57 -14.99 15.22
C LYS A 74 -11.18 -16.42 14.78
N VAL A 75 -11.75 -16.93 13.69
CA VAL A 75 -11.61 -18.35 13.31
C VAL A 75 -11.47 -18.42 11.80
N ASP A 76 -10.23 -18.46 11.35
CA ASP A 76 -9.79 -18.69 9.98
C ASP A 76 -10.07 -17.57 8.97
N LEU A 77 -9.05 -17.21 8.18
CA LEU A 77 -9.15 -16.18 7.15
C LEU A 77 -9.89 -16.76 5.94
N PRO A 78 -11.08 -16.28 5.55
CA PRO A 78 -11.77 -16.78 4.37
C PRO A 78 -10.94 -16.52 3.11
N GLU A 79 -11.06 -17.38 2.09
CA GLU A 79 -10.36 -17.23 0.81
C GLU A 79 -10.65 -15.88 0.12
N THR A 80 -11.85 -15.32 0.35
CA THR A 80 -12.21 -13.97 -0.10
C THR A 80 -11.32 -12.88 0.50
N HIS A 81 -10.85 -13.04 1.74
CA HIS A 81 -9.95 -12.10 2.39
C HIS A 81 -8.52 -12.25 1.87
N THR A 82 -8.11 -13.48 1.51
CA THR A 82 -6.82 -13.72 0.83
C THR A 82 -6.74 -12.92 -0.47
N HIS A 83 -7.77 -13.01 -1.32
CA HIS A 83 -7.82 -12.24 -2.57
C HIS A 83 -7.87 -10.72 -2.32
N GLU A 84 -8.59 -10.25 -1.29
CA GLU A 84 -8.56 -8.83 -0.91
C GLU A 84 -7.16 -8.38 -0.44
N ILE A 85 -6.42 -9.23 0.28
CA ILE A 85 -5.04 -8.95 0.68
C ILE A 85 -4.12 -8.89 -0.55
N GLU A 86 -4.20 -9.87 -1.45
CA GLU A 86 -3.40 -9.88 -2.68
C GLU A 86 -3.65 -8.64 -3.53
N SER A 87 -4.92 -8.27 -3.73
CA SER A 87 -5.30 -7.03 -4.43
C SER A 87 -4.73 -5.80 -3.72
N HIS A 88 -4.72 -5.78 -2.38
CA HIS A 88 -4.10 -4.71 -1.62
C HIS A 88 -2.58 -4.64 -1.80
N LEU A 89 -1.91 -5.80 -1.87
CA LEU A 89 -0.48 -5.87 -2.17
C LEU A 89 -0.16 -5.39 -3.59
N ASP A 90 -1.04 -5.63 -4.56
CA ASP A 90 -0.87 -5.08 -5.92
C ASP A 90 -1.09 -3.58 -5.98
N ARG A 91 -2.05 -3.03 -5.21
CA ARG A 91 -2.21 -1.58 -5.06
C ARG A 91 -0.94 -0.91 -4.52
N PHE A 92 -0.20 -1.58 -3.66
CA PHE A 92 1.09 -1.07 -3.18
C PHE A 92 2.11 -0.95 -4.31
N LYS A 93 2.20 -1.94 -5.21
CA LYS A 93 3.11 -1.89 -6.37
C LYS A 93 2.79 -0.71 -7.29
N VAL A 94 1.51 -0.44 -7.51
CA VAL A 94 1.05 0.72 -8.29
C VAL A 94 1.50 2.02 -7.61
N LEU A 95 1.22 2.16 -6.32
CA LEU A 95 1.61 3.36 -5.55
C LEU A 95 3.14 3.58 -5.55
N GLU A 96 3.93 2.51 -5.42
CA GLU A 96 5.39 2.57 -5.49
C GLU A 96 5.87 3.03 -6.87
N SER A 97 5.25 2.53 -7.94
CA SER A 97 5.53 2.94 -9.32
C SER A 97 5.19 4.41 -9.58
N GLU A 98 4.02 4.87 -9.12
CA GLU A 98 3.60 6.27 -9.21
C GLU A 98 4.58 7.20 -8.46
N PHE A 99 5.01 6.79 -7.27
CA PHE A 99 6.02 7.53 -6.50
C PHE A 99 7.36 7.59 -7.25
N ALA A 100 7.82 6.49 -7.83
CA ALA A 100 9.05 6.45 -8.61
C ALA A 100 8.97 7.37 -9.84
N ALA A 101 7.83 7.39 -10.54
CA ALA A 101 7.59 8.30 -11.66
C ALA A 101 7.63 9.77 -11.22
N TYR A 102 7.02 10.11 -10.08
CA TYR A 102 7.09 11.44 -9.49
C TYR A 102 8.53 11.86 -9.18
N LEU A 103 9.32 10.98 -8.57
CA LEU A 103 10.74 11.23 -8.28
C LEU A 103 11.56 11.46 -9.56
N PHE A 104 11.27 10.71 -10.61
CA PHE A 104 11.93 10.86 -11.90
C PHE A 104 11.60 12.23 -12.52
N ASP A 105 10.33 12.65 -12.47
CA ASP A 105 9.90 13.94 -12.98
C ASP A 105 10.47 15.13 -12.19
N LEU A 106 10.60 15.00 -10.87
CA LEU A 106 11.23 16.02 -10.04
C LEU A 106 12.68 16.32 -10.45
N LYS A 107 13.41 15.30 -10.93
CA LYS A 107 14.82 15.42 -11.36
C LYS A 107 14.97 16.03 -12.75
N LYS A 108 13.89 16.11 -13.55
CA LYS A 108 13.97 16.72 -14.88
C LYS A 108 14.22 18.23 -14.75
N PRO A 109 15.06 18.82 -15.62
CA PRO A 109 15.16 20.27 -15.72
C PRO A 109 13.78 20.88 -16.02
N LEU A 110 13.57 22.12 -15.57
CA LEU A 110 12.37 22.90 -15.82
C LEU A 110 12.35 23.42 -17.26
#